data_AF-A0A8J4EU30-F1
#
_entry.id   AF-A0A8J4EU30-F1
#
_cell.length_a   1.000
_cell.length_b   1.000
_cell.length_c   1.000
_cell.angle_alpha   90.00
_cell.angle_beta   90.00
_cell.angle_gamma   90.00
#
_symmetry.space_group_name_H-M   'P 1'
#
loop_
_entity.id
_entity.type
_entity.pdbx_description
1 polymer ?
#
loop_
_entity_poly.entity_id
_entity_poly.type
_entity_poly.pdbx_seq_one_letter_code
_entity_poly.pdbx_strand_id
1 'polypeptide(L)'
;MVNMLREVVEWIDKTYPFWRRHGGRDHIWLFTHDEGACWAPKVLENSTWLTHWGRMGLEHTTGTAFMADRYDRDFTNWQQPEGYLTHIRGHACYDPQKDLVIPSFKQPNHYRESPLLGKPAKQRDIFLFFRGDVGKNRMPMYSRGVRQKLYQLAIDNKWREKHNILVGDSRDIQGEYSDLLSRSLFCIVAAGDGWSARMEDAVLHGCIPVIIIDNVHVAFESIIHVDAFTVRIDEAQLPKIVEILQAIPERKIRVKQAHLGHLWHRYRYSSLPGLASEAQAIMSANRPQLDSPPPPKHQIPTHQKLVSTWRRRLADEPSHDPSKRQLYLPRPFKGDPAVDDAFATIIQWLYSRIPFTR
;
A
#
# COMPACT_ATOMS: atom_id res chain seq x y z
N MET A 1 17.16 -17.60 7.51
CA MET A 1 15.72 -17.92 7.36
C MET A 1 15.49 -19.31 6.78
N VAL A 2 16.13 -19.67 5.66
CA VAL A 2 15.89 -20.96 4.97
C VAL A 2 16.03 -22.18 5.89
N ASN A 3 17.13 -22.30 6.64
CA ASN A 3 17.35 -23.46 7.52
C ASN A 3 16.28 -23.58 8.60
N MET A 4 15.97 -22.46 9.27
CA MET A 4 14.89 -22.43 10.26
C MET A 4 13.56 -22.94 9.70
N LEU A 5 13.17 -22.49 8.51
CA LEU A 5 11.92 -22.93 7.89
C LEU A 5 11.96 -24.41 7.45
N ARG A 6 13.10 -24.88 6.93
CA ARG A 6 13.29 -26.30 6.60
C ARG A 6 13.27 -27.20 7.83
N GLU A 7 13.93 -26.80 8.91
CA GLU A 7 13.93 -27.52 10.19
C GLU A 7 12.52 -27.61 10.78
N VAL A 8 11.71 -26.54 10.66
CA VAL A 8 10.28 -26.59 11.04
C VAL A 8 9.52 -27.61 10.19
N VAL A 9 9.73 -27.64 8.87
CA VAL A 9 9.10 -28.65 8.00
C VAL A 9 9.51 -30.07 8.41
N GLU A 10 10.80 -30.30 8.64
CA GLU A 10 11.29 -31.60 9.09
C GLU A 10 10.70 -32.01 10.44
N TRP A 11 10.56 -31.07 11.36
CA TRP A 11 9.94 -31.31 12.66
C TRP A 11 8.45 -31.65 12.50
N ILE A 12 7.70 -30.88 11.71
CA ILE A 12 6.28 -31.18 11.43
C ILE A 12 6.14 -32.57 10.80
N ASP A 13 6.98 -32.90 9.82
CA ASP A 13 6.97 -34.20 9.13
C ASP A 13 7.28 -35.39 10.05
N LYS A 14 8.18 -35.19 11.02
CA LYS A 14 8.57 -36.22 12.01
C LYS A 14 7.54 -36.36 13.13
N THR A 15 6.87 -35.27 13.53
CA THR A 15 5.98 -35.24 14.69
C THR A 15 4.52 -35.46 14.34
N TYR A 16 4.08 -35.03 13.14
CA TYR A 16 2.67 -35.05 12.75
C TYR A 16 2.47 -35.63 11.34
N PRO A 17 1.30 -36.25 11.06
CA PRO A 17 1.01 -36.80 9.74
C PRO A 17 0.66 -35.73 8.69
N PHE A 18 0.49 -34.47 9.10
CA PHE A 18 -0.12 -33.43 8.27
C PHE A 18 0.73 -33.08 7.04
N TRP A 19 2.05 -32.97 7.19
CA TRP A 19 2.91 -32.61 6.07
C TRP A 19 2.86 -33.65 4.93
N ARG A 20 3.06 -34.94 5.26
CA ARG A 20 3.03 -36.03 4.26
C ARG A 20 1.68 -36.23 3.62
N ARG A 21 0.60 -35.94 4.35
CA ARG A 21 -0.77 -36.18 3.90
C ARG A 21 -1.08 -35.48 2.57
N HIS A 22 -0.64 -34.23 2.42
CA HIS A 22 -0.93 -33.41 1.24
C HIS A 22 0.30 -32.73 0.64
N GLY A 23 1.52 -33.14 1.04
CA GLY A 23 2.77 -32.56 0.56
C GLY A 23 2.89 -31.07 0.89
N GLY A 24 2.36 -30.64 2.05
CA GLY A 24 2.35 -29.25 2.51
C GLY A 24 1.27 -28.34 1.90
N ARG A 25 0.39 -28.82 1.00
CA ARG A 25 -0.64 -27.97 0.34
C ARG A 25 -1.65 -27.35 1.30
N ASP A 26 -1.92 -28.03 2.41
CA ASP A 26 -2.81 -27.60 3.50
C ASP A 26 -2.10 -26.77 4.58
N HIS A 27 -0.83 -26.42 4.37
CA HIS A 27 -0.07 -25.57 5.27
C HIS A 27 -0.05 -24.12 4.78
N ILE A 28 -0.04 -23.18 5.72
CA ILE A 28 -0.04 -21.74 5.46
C ILE A 28 1.23 -21.15 6.08
N TRP A 29 1.97 -20.37 5.31
CA TRP A 29 3.19 -19.69 5.75
C TRP A 29 3.09 -18.19 5.56
N LEU A 30 3.54 -17.44 6.56
CA LEU A 30 3.58 -15.98 6.51
C LEU A 30 5.00 -15.51 6.20
N PHE A 31 5.16 -14.67 5.18
CA PHE A 31 6.43 -14.07 4.79
C PHE A 31 6.36 -12.55 4.89
N THR A 32 6.88 -12.02 5.99
CA THR A 32 6.78 -10.60 6.38
C THR A 32 8.11 -9.84 6.33
N HIS A 33 9.18 -10.45 5.82
CA HIS A 33 10.48 -9.80 5.64
C HIS A 33 10.54 -9.05 4.31
N ASP A 34 11.55 -8.21 4.12
CA ASP A 34 11.71 -7.23 3.03
C ASP A 34 11.19 -7.67 1.65
N GLU A 35 11.68 -8.77 1.07
CA GLU A 35 11.22 -9.24 -0.26
C GLU A 35 10.18 -10.38 -0.19
N GLY A 36 9.47 -10.50 0.93
CA GLY A 36 8.35 -11.42 1.09
C GLY A 36 8.71 -12.87 0.80
N ALA A 37 7.91 -13.59 0.03
CA ALA A 37 8.16 -15.01 -0.23
C ALA A 37 9.14 -15.28 -1.39
N CYS A 38 9.84 -14.25 -1.91
CA CYS A 38 10.92 -14.44 -2.88
C CYS A 38 11.94 -15.47 -2.40
N TRP A 39 12.37 -15.35 -1.14
CA TRP A 39 13.44 -16.19 -0.58
C TRP A 39 12.92 -17.35 0.27
N ALA A 40 11.67 -17.77 0.01
CA ALA A 40 11.10 -18.95 0.63
C ALA A 40 11.90 -20.20 0.25
N PRO A 41 12.04 -21.20 1.15
CA PRO A 41 12.52 -22.50 0.76
C PRO A 41 11.59 -23.17 -0.25
N LYS A 42 12.15 -23.75 -1.30
CA LYS A 42 11.45 -24.51 -2.34
C LYS A 42 10.60 -25.65 -1.78
N VAL A 43 10.98 -26.24 -0.64
CA VAL A 43 10.17 -27.26 0.06
C VAL A 43 8.78 -26.73 0.46
N LEU A 44 8.60 -25.41 0.58
CA LEU A 44 7.33 -24.76 0.91
C LEU A 44 6.51 -24.36 -0.32
N GLU A 45 6.98 -24.61 -1.54
CA GLU A 45 6.34 -24.13 -2.77
C GLU A 45 4.87 -24.57 -2.88
N ASN A 46 4.57 -25.81 -2.48
CA ASN A 46 3.21 -26.33 -2.55
C ASN A 46 2.27 -25.72 -1.50
N SER A 47 2.81 -25.12 -0.44
CA SER A 47 2.02 -24.49 0.62
C SER A 47 1.43 -23.15 0.19
N THR A 48 0.40 -22.71 0.90
CA THR A 48 -0.18 -21.38 0.71
C THR A 48 0.71 -20.31 1.37
N TRP A 49 1.09 -19.28 0.62
CA TRP A 49 1.87 -18.17 1.16
C TRP A 49 1.01 -16.92 1.36
N LEU A 50 1.09 -16.36 2.55
CA LEU A 50 0.61 -15.02 2.85
C LEU A 50 1.82 -14.09 2.88
N THR A 51 1.88 -13.15 1.94
CA THR A 51 3.02 -12.24 1.79
C THR A 51 2.56 -10.80 1.65
N HIS A 52 3.46 -9.83 1.80
CA HIS A 52 3.19 -8.42 1.49
C HIS A 52 3.79 -7.99 0.14
N TRP A 53 4.59 -8.86 -0.49
CA TRP A 53 5.33 -8.57 -1.72
C TRP A 53 4.90 -9.51 -2.85
N GLY A 54 3.98 -9.05 -3.71
CA GLY A 54 3.38 -9.84 -4.79
C GLY A 54 4.19 -9.88 -6.09
N ARG A 55 5.52 -9.99 -6.04
CA ARG A 55 6.36 -10.02 -7.25
C ARG A 55 6.14 -11.31 -8.05
N MET A 56 5.78 -11.18 -9.33
CA MET A 56 5.40 -12.33 -10.17
C MET A 56 6.54 -12.86 -11.07
N GLY A 57 7.69 -12.17 -11.10
CA GLY A 57 8.82 -12.59 -11.94
C GLY A 57 9.46 -13.90 -11.47
N LEU A 58 9.81 -14.77 -12.43
CA LEU A 58 10.74 -15.88 -12.22
C LEU A 58 12.17 -15.33 -12.09
N GLU A 59 13.01 -16.00 -11.30
CA GLU A 59 14.41 -15.60 -11.06
C GLU A 59 14.56 -14.15 -10.54
N HIS A 60 13.97 -13.91 -9.38
CA HIS A 60 13.96 -12.60 -8.76
C HIS A 60 15.39 -12.17 -8.36
N THR A 61 15.76 -10.96 -8.78
CA THR A 61 16.97 -10.28 -8.32
C THR A 61 16.69 -9.50 -7.05
N THR A 62 17.64 -9.46 -6.11
CA THR A 62 17.50 -8.53 -4.98
C THR A 62 17.54 -7.08 -5.47
N GLY A 63 16.61 -6.27 -5.01
CA GLY A 63 16.60 -4.82 -5.20
C GLY A 63 16.91 -4.05 -3.91
N THR A 64 17.28 -4.76 -2.84
CA THR A 64 17.54 -4.16 -1.53
C THR A 64 18.83 -3.33 -1.58
N ALA A 65 18.77 -2.14 -1.00
CA ALA A 65 19.84 -1.15 -1.01
C ALA A 65 20.70 -1.16 0.26
N PHE A 66 20.50 -2.15 1.13
CA PHE A 66 21.34 -2.37 2.31
C PHE A 66 22.48 -3.32 1.94
N MET A 67 23.72 -2.91 2.19
CA MET A 67 24.91 -3.70 1.84
C MET A 67 24.93 -5.11 2.47
N ALA A 68 24.18 -5.32 3.57
CA ALA A 68 24.07 -6.59 4.26
C ALA A 68 23.01 -7.53 3.67
N ASP A 69 22.00 -7.02 2.96
CA ASP A 69 20.79 -7.77 2.60
C ASP A 69 20.82 -8.31 1.16
N ARG A 70 21.94 -8.91 0.77
CA ARG A 70 22.09 -9.56 -0.55
C ARG A 70 21.62 -11.01 -0.51
N TYR A 71 20.34 -11.19 -0.78
CA TYR A 71 19.70 -12.50 -0.80
C TYR A 71 20.07 -13.36 -2.02
N ASP A 72 20.57 -12.74 -3.09
CA ASP A 72 21.02 -13.40 -4.32
C ASP A 72 22.46 -13.95 -4.23
N ARG A 73 23.15 -13.66 -3.12
CA ARG A 73 24.51 -14.15 -2.87
C ARG A 73 24.46 -15.46 -2.12
N ASP A 74 25.10 -16.48 -2.69
CA ASP A 74 25.21 -17.76 -1.99
C ASP A 74 26.10 -17.64 -0.75
N PHE A 75 25.70 -18.34 0.30
CA PHE A 75 26.41 -18.38 1.57
C PHE A 75 26.61 -19.83 1.96
N THR A 76 27.83 -20.24 2.26
CA THR A 76 28.12 -21.62 2.65
C THR A 76 28.64 -21.62 4.07
N ASN A 77 28.16 -22.54 4.90
CA ASN A 77 28.71 -22.77 6.24
C ASN A 77 28.65 -24.27 6.57
N TRP A 78 29.14 -24.65 7.74
CA TRP A 78 29.20 -26.05 8.15
C TRP A 78 27.81 -26.72 8.31
N GLN A 79 26.75 -25.94 8.55
CA GLN A 79 25.35 -26.42 8.59
C GLN A 79 24.72 -26.48 7.19
N GLN A 80 25.32 -25.83 6.19
CA GLN A 80 24.83 -25.77 4.83
C GLN A 80 25.99 -25.68 3.83
N PRO A 81 26.74 -26.78 3.66
CA PRO A 81 27.90 -26.83 2.78
C PRO A 81 27.54 -26.62 1.30
N GLU A 82 26.31 -26.96 0.90
CA GLU A 82 25.79 -26.83 -0.46
C GLU A 82 25.28 -25.43 -0.83
N GLY A 83 25.27 -24.49 0.12
CA GLY A 83 24.76 -23.13 -0.08
C GLY A 83 23.25 -22.98 0.17
N TYR A 84 22.79 -21.76 0.46
CA TYR A 84 21.36 -21.48 0.69
C TYR A 84 20.58 -21.38 -0.63
N LEU A 85 21.21 -20.94 -1.72
CA LEU A 85 20.50 -20.66 -2.97
C LEU A 85 19.90 -21.90 -3.62
N THR A 86 20.54 -23.07 -3.47
CA THR A 86 20.01 -24.34 -4.01
C THR A 86 18.64 -24.70 -3.43
N HIS A 87 18.33 -24.21 -2.22
CA HIS A 87 17.06 -24.47 -1.54
C HIS A 87 15.99 -23.42 -1.81
N ILE A 88 16.29 -22.35 -2.53
CA ILE A 88 15.35 -21.26 -2.86
C ILE A 88 14.99 -21.30 -4.35
N ARG A 89 15.93 -21.66 -5.23
CA ARG A 89 15.74 -21.57 -6.68
C ARG A 89 14.55 -22.38 -7.19
N GLY A 90 13.93 -21.86 -8.26
CA GLY A 90 12.94 -22.58 -9.07
C GLY A 90 11.48 -22.23 -8.79
N HIS A 91 11.16 -21.20 -8.01
CA HIS A 91 9.80 -20.71 -7.82
C HIS A 91 9.69 -19.19 -7.99
N ALA A 92 8.49 -18.68 -8.27
CA ALA A 92 8.19 -17.24 -8.24
C ALA A 92 8.09 -16.76 -6.78
N CYS A 93 8.20 -15.45 -6.52
CA CYS A 93 7.99 -14.93 -5.16
C CYS A 93 6.54 -15.06 -4.67
N TYR A 94 5.61 -15.25 -5.60
CA TYR A 94 4.18 -15.20 -5.37
C TYR A 94 3.46 -15.82 -6.57
N ASP A 95 2.53 -16.74 -6.31
CA ASP A 95 1.60 -17.26 -7.32
C ASP A 95 0.16 -16.80 -7.01
N PRO A 96 -0.46 -15.94 -7.83
CA PRO A 96 -1.81 -15.43 -7.56
C PRO A 96 -2.91 -16.50 -7.56
N GLN A 97 -2.66 -17.69 -8.09
CA GLN A 97 -3.63 -18.80 -8.05
C GLN A 97 -3.62 -19.54 -6.72
N LYS A 98 -2.53 -19.44 -5.95
CA LYS A 98 -2.26 -20.19 -4.72
C LYS A 98 -2.09 -19.29 -3.49
N ASP A 99 -1.44 -18.16 -3.65
CA ASP A 99 -0.94 -17.27 -2.62
C ASP A 99 -1.77 -15.97 -2.54
N LEU A 100 -1.62 -15.25 -1.42
CA LEU A 100 -2.29 -13.98 -1.20
C LEU A 100 -1.32 -12.89 -0.75
N VAL A 101 -1.39 -11.74 -1.43
CA VAL A 101 -0.77 -10.52 -0.93
C VAL A 101 -1.71 -9.88 0.08
N ILE A 102 -1.28 -9.80 1.34
CA ILE A 102 -2.08 -9.29 2.45
C ILE A 102 -1.62 -7.88 2.86
N PRO A 103 -2.52 -7.02 3.36
CA PRO A 103 -2.17 -5.66 3.74
C PRO A 103 -1.23 -5.65 4.95
N SER A 104 -0.30 -4.70 4.93
CA SER A 104 0.57 -4.38 6.06
C SER A 104 -0.25 -3.93 7.27
N PHE A 105 0.21 -4.32 8.46
CA PHE A 105 -0.42 -3.89 9.70
C PHE A 105 -0.28 -2.37 9.92
N LYS A 106 -1.38 -1.70 10.27
CA LYS A 106 -1.43 -0.28 10.65
C LYS A 106 -2.30 -0.11 11.89
N GLN A 107 -1.73 0.52 12.93
CA GLN A 107 -2.47 0.85 14.14
C GLN A 107 -3.53 1.94 13.86
N PRO A 108 -4.68 1.93 14.55
CA PRO A 108 -5.70 2.97 14.42
C PRO A 108 -5.19 4.41 14.51
N ASN A 109 -4.29 4.70 15.46
CA ASN A 109 -3.70 6.04 15.59
C ASN A 109 -2.93 6.51 14.34
N HIS A 110 -2.43 5.60 13.48
CA HIS A 110 -1.73 5.94 12.23
C HIS A 110 -2.65 6.61 11.20
N TYR A 111 -3.95 6.31 11.23
CA TYR A 111 -4.95 6.87 10.31
C TYR A 111 -6.02 7.69 11.04
N ARG A 112 -5.67 8.28 12.18
CA ARG A 112 -6.57 9.05 13.05
C ARG A 112 -7.14 10.31 12.41
N GLU A 113 -6.45 10.92 11.45
CA GLU A 113 -6.92 12.10 10.71
C GLU A 113 -7.83 11.73 9.53
N SER A 114 -8.04 10.42 9.29
CA SER A 114 -8.84 9.95 8.17
C SER A 114 -10.34 10.23 8.38
N PRO A 115 -11.03 10.79 7.39
CA PRO A 115 -12.49 10.90 7.44
C PRO A 115 -13.20 9.53 7.45
N LEU A 116 -12.49 8.46 7.04
CA LEU A 116 -12.96 7.09 7.13
C LEU A 116 -13.07 6.61 8.58
N LEU A 117 -12.31 7.21 9.51
CA LEU A 117 -12.35 6.96 10.95
C LEU A 117 -13.13 8.06 11.71
N GLY A 118 -14.09 8.70 11.04
CA GLY A 118 -15.04 9.63 11.66
C GLY A 118 -14.54 11.08 11.80
N LYS A 119 -13.36 11.44 11.29
CA LYS A 119 -12.96 12.85 11.20
C LYS A 119 -13.82 13.63 10.19
N PRO A 120 -14.01 14.94 10.38
CA PRO A 120 -14.54 15.81 9.34
C PRO A 120 -13.71 15.73 8.06
N ALA A 121 -14.37 15.54 6.92
CA ALA A 121 -13.69 15.49 5.63
C ALA A 121 -13.07 16.84 5.30
N LYS A 122 -11.74 16.86 5.14
CA LYS A 122 -10.98 18.04 4.69
C LYS A 122 -11.03 18.15 3.17
N GLN A 123 -10.85 19.37 2.67
CA GLN A 123 -10.64 19.58 1.24
C GLN A 123 -9.33 18.90 0.82
N ARG A 124 -9.36 18.14 -0.28
CA ARG A 124 -8.17 17.52 -0.86
C ARG A 124 -7.34 18.56 -1.63
N ASP A 125 -6.54 19.36 -0.92
CA ASP A 125 -5.77 20.45 -1.51
C ASP A 125 -4.41 20.01 -2.07
N ILE A 126 -3.84 18.89 -1.61
CA ILE A 126 -2.60 18.31 -2.15
C ILE A 126 -2.95 17.43 -3.35
N PHE A 127 -2.40 17.74 -4.53
CA PHE A 127 -2.76 17.02 -5.76
C PHE A 127 -2.19 15.60 -5.77
N LEU A 128 -0.89 15.46 -5.53
CA LEU A 128 -0.18 14.18 -5.49
C LEU A 128 0.79 14.18 -4.31
N PHE A 129 0.84 13.07 -3.57
CA PHE A 129 1.62 12.96 -2.34
C PHE A 129 2.50 11.71 -2.29
N PHE A 130 3.74 11.91 -1.87
CA PHE A 130 4.67 10.88 -1.45
C PHE A 130 5.60 11.46 -0.37
N ARG A 131 5.57 10.89 0.85
CA ARG A 131 6.58 11.20 1.88
C ARG A 131 7.30 9.95 2.37
N GLY A 132 8.59 9.80 2.11
CA GLY A 132 9.37 8.62 2.50
C GLY A 132 10.82 8.71 2.04
N ASP A 133 11.58 7.63 2.23
CA ASP A 133 12.92 7.54 1.67
C ASP A 133 12.85 7.59 0.14
N VAL A 134 13.37 8.67 -0.43
CA VAL A 134 13.43 8.96 -1.87
C VAL A 134 14.75 8.51 -2.50
N GLY A 135 15.61 7.82 -1.74
CA GLY A 135 16.85 7.23 -2.24
C GLY A 135 18.05 8.19 -2.28
N LYS A 136 18.01 9.33 -1.58
CA LYS A 136 19.12 10.32 -1.53
C LYS A 136 20.47 9.71 -1.12
N ASN A 137 20.44 8.75 -0.20
CA ASN A 137 21.63 8.09 0.35
C ASN A 137 21.61 6.57 0.08
N ARG A 138 20.96 6.15 -1.00
CA ARG A 138 20.78 4.73 -1.34
C ARG A 138 21.52 4.37 -2.61
N MET A 139 21.73 3.07 -2.82
CA MET A 139 22.25 2.56 -4.09
C MET A 139 21.27 2.83 -5.24
N PRO A 140 21.73 2.93 -6.50
CA PRO A 140 20.87 3.18 -7.65
C PRO A 140 19.70 2.20 -7.81
N MET A 141 19.89 0.95 -7.35
CA MET A 141 18.88 -0.12 -7.44
C MET A 141 17.76 -0.02 -6.40
N TYR A 142 17.90 0.82 -5.37
CA TYR A 142 16.84 1.06 -4.37
C TYR A 142 15.52 1.37 -5.05
N SER A 143 14.41 0.80 -4.59
CA SER A 143 13.08 1.08 -5.17
C SER A 143 13.01 0.78 -6.68
N ARG A 144 13.94 -0.02 -7.22
CA ARG A 144 14.14 -0.22 -8.66
C ARG A 144 14.31 1.10 -9.43
N GLY A 145 14.84 2.13 -8.76
CA GLY A 145 15.02 3.49 -9.31
C GLY A 145 13.76 4.35 -9.34
N VAL A 146 12.58 3.84 -8.97
CA VAL A 146 11.30 4.56 -9.11
C VAL A 146 11.25 5.79 -8.20
N ARG A 147 11.53 5.64 -6.90
CA ARG A 147 11.46 6.75 -5.94
C ARG A 147 12.49 7.85 -6.21
N GLN A 148 13.69 7.48 -6.66
CA GLN A 148 14.76 8.41 -7.04
C GLN A 148 14.33 9.23 -8.25
N LYS A 149 13.86 8.55 -9.30
CA LYS A 149 13.38 9.20 -10.52
C LYS A 149 12.17 10.09 -10.24
N LEU A 150 11.23 9.65 -9.40
CA LEU A 150 10.09 10.45 -8.98
C LEU A 150 10.54 11.74 -8.25
N TYR A 151 11.48 11.64 -7.32
CA TYR A 151 12.02 12.79 -6.59
C TYR A 151 12.75 13.75 -7.52
N GLN A 152 13.62 13.24 -8.40
CA GLN A 152 14.33 14.05 -9.39
C GLN A 152 13.36 14.82 -10.30
N LEU A 153 12.35 14.14 -10.84
CA LEU A 153 11.30 14.78 -11.65
C LEU A 153 10.54 15.85 -10.89
N ALA A 154 10.25 15.63 -9.60
CA ALA A 154 9.55 16.59 -8.77
C ALA A 154 10.35 17.89 -8.57
N ILE A 155 11.67 17.78 -8.37
CA ILE A 155 12.58 18.91 -8.22
C ILE A 155 12.79 19.64 -9.56
N ASP A 156 13.17 18.92 -10.62
CA ASP A 156 13.50 19.50 -11.92
C ASP A 156 12.33 20.29 -12.52
N ASN A 157 11.13 19.76 -12.35
CA ASN A 157 9.93 20.37 -12.89
C ASN A 157 9.23 21.34 -11.94
N LYS A 158 9.74 21.54 -10.71
CA LYS A 158 9.15 22.43 -9.68
C LYS A 158 7.69 22.08 -9.40
N TRP A 159 7.43 20.79 -9.16
CA TRP A 159 6.08 20.25 -9.00
C TRP A 159 5.35 20.81 -7.77
N ARG A 160 6.08 21.15 -6.71
CA ARG A 160 5.51 21.74 -5.48
C ARG A 160 4.85 23.08 -5.77
N GLU A 161 5.55 23.97 -6.48
CA GLU A 161 5.10 25.32 -6.79
C GLU A 161 4.04 25.33 -7.89
N LYS A 162 4.17 24.45 -8.89
CA LYS A 162 3.28 24.46 -10.07
C LYS A 162 1.97 23.73 -9.86
N HIS A 163 1.97 22.66 -9.07
CA HIS A 163 0.86 21.71 -9.01
C HIS A 163 0.43 21.34 -7.58
N ASN A 164 1.07 21.90 -6.54
CA ASN A 164 0.89 21.50 -5.15
C ASN A 164 1.07 19.98 -4.94
N ILE A 165 2.15 19.46 -5.53
CA ILE A 165 2.57 18.07 -5.42
C ILE A 165 3.71 17.99 -4.40
N LEU A 166 3.61 17.08 -3.45
CA LEU A 166 4.59 16.90 -2.39
C LEU A 166 5.26 15.54 -2.55
N VAL A 167 6.52 15.54 -2.97
CA VAL A 167 7.38 14.35 -3.07
C VAL A 167 8.68 14.62 -2.32
N GLY A 168 9.02 13.79 -1.34
CA GLY A 168 10.25 13.97 -0.55
C GLY A 168 10.30 13.11 0.71
N ASP A 169 11.29 13.35 1.54
CA ASP A 169 11.42 12.74 2.87
C ASP A 169 10.86 13.66 3.99
N SER A 170 11.10 13.30 5.25
CA SER A 170 10.68 14.10 6.41
C SER A 170 11.39 15.45 6.56
N ARG A 171 12.52 15.66 5.86
CA ARG A 171 13.22 16.96 5.82
C ARG A 171 12.57 17.87 4.78
N ASP A 172 12.15 17.31 3.64
CA ASP A 172 11.52 18.08 2.55
C ASP A 172 10.07 18.48 2.86
N ILE A 173 9.32 17.60 3.53
CA ILE A 173 7.88 17.74 3.77
C ILE A 173 7.57 17.70 5.27
N GLN A 174 7.39 18.89 5.84
CA GLN A 174 6.95 19.09 7.22
C GLN A 174 5.44 18.89 7.37
N GLY A 175 5.01 18.52 8.59
CA GLY A 175 3.60 18.29 8.93
C GLY A 175 3.31 16.89 9.43
N GLU A 176 2.12 16.71 10.00
CA GLU A 176 1.65 15.41 10.50
C GLU A 176 1.30 14.49 9.32
N TYR A 177 1.72 13.23 9.37
CA TYR A 177 1.62 12.31 8.23
C TYR A 177 0.16 11.97 7.88
N SER A 178 -0.64 11.68 8.91
CA SER A 178 -2.05 11.31 8.75
C SER A 178 -2.85 12.48 8.18
N ASP A 179 -2.59 13.71 8.63
CA ASP A 179 -3.18 14.94 8.08
C ASP A 179 -2.85 15.11 6.59
N LEU A 180 -1.57 15.01 6.23
CA LEU A 180 -1.12 15.16 4.84
C LEU A 180 -1.78 14.12 3.92
N LEU A 181 -1.87 12.86 4.33
CA LEU A 181 -2.58 11.81 3.60
C LEU A 181 -4.09 12.11 3.49
N SER A 182 -4.71 12.61 4.56
CA SER A 182 -6.14 12.96 4.59
C SER A 182 -6.51 14.13 3.65
N ARG A 183 -5.52 14.96 3.29
CA ARG A 183 -5.63 16.11 2.39
C ARG A 183 -5.15 15.84 0.96
N SER A 184 -4.62 14.65 0.70
CA SER A 184 -4.06 14.29 -0.60
C SER A 184 -5.08 13.61 -1.49
N LEU A 185 -5.18 14.06 -2.75
CA LEU A 185 -6.08 13.48 -3.74
C LEU A 185 -5.53 12.15 -4.29
N PHE A 186 -4.27 12.15 -4.71
CA PHE A 186 -3.53 10.98 -5.18
C PHE A 186 -2.33 10.70 -4.28
N CYS A 187 -2.05 9.42 -4.01
CA CYS A 187 -0.92 9.00 -3.16
C CYS A 187 -0.10 7.93 -3.87
N ILE A 188 1.21 8.15 -3.99
CA ILE A 188 2.11 7.24 -4.69
C ILE A 188 2.30 5.95 -3.88
N VAL A 189 2.12 4.82 -4.58
CA VAL A 189 2.46 3.48 -4.13
C VAL A 189 3.62 2.99 -4.99
N ALA A 190 4.82 3.12 -4.44
CA ALA A 190 6.07 2.66 -5.04
C ALA A 190 6.83 1.76 -4.06
N ALA A 191 7.55 0.75 -4.56
CA ALA A 191 8.32 -0.19 -3.74
C ALA A 191 9.46 0.52 -3.00
N GLY A 192 9.87 0.01 -1.84
CA GLY A 192 11.17 0.34 -1.22
C GLY A 192 12.18 -0.75 -1.55
N ASP A 193 12.77 -1.34 -0.52
CA ASP A 193 13.59 -2.56 -0.58
C ASP A 193 12.69 -3.81 -0.57
N GLY A 194 11.76 -3.93 -1.52
CA GLY A 194 10.73 -4.99 -1.50
C GLY A 194 9.58 -4.76 -0.51
N TRP A 195 9.77 -3.96 0.55
CA TRP A 195 8.68 -3.61 1.46
C TRP A 195 8.01 -2.27 1.09
N SER A 196 6.67 -2.24 1.04
CA SER A 196 5.92 -0.98 0.85
C SER A 196 4.52 -1.01 1.45
N ALA A 197 4.37 -0.37 2.61
CA ALA A 197 3.08 -0.20 3.28
C ALA A 197 2.29 1.04 2.79
N ARG A 198 2.46 1.40 1.50
CA ARG A 198 1.91 2.63 0.90
C ARG A 198 0.50 2.48 0.36
N MET A 199 0.14 1.26 -0.02
CA MET A 199 -1.22 0.95 -0.44
C MET A 199 -2.20 1.19 0.72
N GLU A 200 -1.85 0.73 1.92
CA GLU A 200 -2.63 0.89 3.14
C GLU A 200 -2.69 2.36 3.57
N ASP A 201 -1.56 3.08 3.53
CA ASP A 201 -1.52 4.51 3.84
C ASP A 201 -2.52 5.28 2.96
N ALA A 202 -2.53 5.01 1.66
CA ALA A 202 -3.43 5.67 0.72
C ALA A 202 -4.90 5.28 0.95
N VAL A 203 -5.19 3.98 1.01
CA VAL A 203 -6.56 3.45 1.16
C VAL A 203 -7.18 3.89 2.49
N LEU A 204 -6.46 3.77 3.60
CA LEU A 204 -6.97 4.10 4.94
C LEU A 204 -7.22 5.59 5.15
N HIS A 205 -6.66 6.45 4.29
CA HIS A 205 -6.91 7.89 4.30
C HIS A 205 -7.83 8.34 3.16
N GLY A 206 -8.38 7.43 2.35
CA GLY A 206 -9.21 7.78 1.19
C GLY A 206 -8.47 8.57 0.11
N CYS A 207 -7.14 8.44 0.07
CA CYS A 207 -6.30 9.00 -0.99
C CYS A 207 -6.23 7.98 -2.14
N ILE A 208 -6.45 8.40 -3.38
CA ILE A 208 -6.45 7.47 -4.53
C ILE A 208 -5.04 6.91 -4.72
N PRO A 209 -4.82 5.60 -4.56
CA PRO A 209 -3.49 5.01 -4.73
C PRO A 209 -3.04 5.09 -6.19
N VAL A 210 -1.83 5.57 -6.41
CA VAL A 210 -1.16 5.60 -7.72
C VAL A 210 -0.03 4.59 -7.70
N ILE A 211 -0.27 3.41 -8.28
CA ILE A 211 0.64 2.27 -8.24
C ILE A 211 1.66 2.38 -9.36
N ILE A 212 2.95 2.46 -8.99
CA ILE A 212 4.10 2.53 -9.90
C ILE A 212 5.09 1.46 -9.43
N ILE A 213 4.73 0.21 -9.68
CA ILE A 213 5.53 -0.98 -9.38
C ILE A 213 5.16 -2.05 -10.40
N ASP A 214 6.00 -2.24 -11.41
CA ASP A 214 5.70 -3.15 -12.52
C ASP A 214 5.87 -4.60 -12.07
N ASN A 215 4.98 -5.49 -12.52
CA ASN A 215 4.99 -6.93 -12.24
C ASN A 215 4.93 -7.29 -10.74
N VAL A 216 4.31 -6.43 -9.93
CA VAL A 216 4.07 -6.65 -8.50
C VAL A 216 2.60 -6.40 -8.19
N HIS A 217 1.94 -7.43 -7.66
CA HIS A 217 0.61 -7.30 -7.07
C HIS A 217 0.69 -6.56 -5.73
N VAL A 218 -0.20 -5.59 -5.52
CA VAL A 218 -0.44 -4.95 -4.23
C VAL A 218 -1.42 -5.79 -3.40
N ALA A 219 -1.60 -5.41 -2.13
CA ALA A 219 -2.49 -6.10 -1.22
C ALA A 219 -3.90 -6.32 -1.81
N PHE A 220 -4.31 -7.60 -1.78
CA PHE A 220 -5.57 -8.15 -2.29
C PHE A 220 -5.84 -8.01 -3.80
N GLU A 221 -4.85 -7.68 -4.61
CA GLU A 221 -5.05 -7.50 -6.07
C GLU A 221 -5.56 -8.75 -6.78
N SER A 222 -5.27 -9.97 -6.28
CA SER A 222 -5.81 -11.21 -6.86
C SER A 222 -7.29 -11.47 -6.55
N ILE A 223 -7.88 -10.76 -5.57
CA ILE A 223 -9.25 -11.02 -5.09
C ILE A 223 -10.14 -9.78 -5.07
N ILE A 224 -9.57 -8.59 -5.23
CA ILE A 224 -10.28 -7.31 -5.31
C ILE A 224 -9.88 -6.63 -6.62
N HIS A 225 -10.86 -6.09 -7.35
CA HIS A 225 -10.63 -5.25 -8.53
C HIS A 225 -10.01 -3.90 -8.14
N VAL A 226 -8.69 -3.86 -7.94
CA VAL A 226 -7.98 -2.66 -7.47
C VAL A 226 -8.14 -1.47 -8.41
N ASP A 227 -8.22 -1.70 -9.72
CA ASP A 227 -8.43 -0.65 -10.74
C ASP A 227 -9.72 0.16 -10.52
N ALA A 228 -10.68 -0.40 -9.79
CA ALA A 228 -11.91 0.29 -9.43
C ALA A 228 -11.65 1.51 -8.53
N PHE A 229 -10.53 1.54 -7.80
CA PHE A 229 -10.21 2.59 -6.83
C PHE A 229 -8.76 3.11 -6.87
N THR A 230 -7.89 2.52 -7.69
CA THR A 230 -6.49 2.95 -7.89
C THR A 230 -6.24 3.51 -9.29
N VAL A 231 -5.04 4.01 -9.53
CA VAL A 231 -4.50 4.30 -10.87
C VAL A 231 -3.16 3.57 -10.97
N ARG A 232 -3.03 2.61 -11.89
CA ARG A 232 -1.74 1.96 -12.17
C ARG A 232 -1.05 2.71 -13.32
N ILE A 233 0.23 3.01 -13.15
CA ILE A 233 1.07 3.72 -14.13
C ILE A 233 2.38 2.95 -14.24
N ASP A 234 2.73 2.55 -15.47
CA ASP A 234 3.97 1.82 -15.73
C ASP A 234 5.19 2.66 -15.33
N GLU A 235 6.25 2.01 -14.84
CA GLU A 235 7.50 2.68 -14.44
C GLU A 235 8.09 3.54 -15.58
N ALA A 236 7.90 3.09 -16.83
CA ALA A 236 8.30 3.81 -18.04
C ALA A 236 7.55 5.14 -18.25
N GLN A 237 6.28 5.23 -17.80
CA GLN A 237 5.42 6.40 -17.97
C GLN A 237 5.58 7.44 -16.85
N LEU A 238 6.44 7.17 -15.85
CA LEU A 238 6.69 8.08 -14.73
C LEU A 238 6.97 9.54 -15.13
N PRO A 239 7.71 9.87 -16.22
CA PRO A 239 7.90 11.25 -16.66
C PRO A 239 6.61 12.00 -17.01
N LYS A 240 5.54 11.27 -17.38
CA LYS A 240 4.24 11.81 -17.76
C LYS A 240 3.19 11.70 -16.65
N ILE A 241 3.58 11.31 -15.44
CA ILE A 241 2.64 11.05 -14.34
C ILE A 241 1.67 12.20 -14.07
N VAL A 242 2.15 13.45 -14.08
CA VAL A 242 1.32 14.63 -13.83
C VAL A 242 0.28 14.82 -14.93
N GLU A 243 0.66 14.62 -16.19
CA GLU A 243 -0.23 14.71 -17.35
C GLU A 243 -1.31 13.62 -17.27
N ILE A 244 -0.92 12.38 -17.02
CA ILE A 244 -1.82 11.23 -16.90
C ILE A 244 -2.86 11.47 -15.81
N LEU A 245 -2.43 11.87 -14.61
CA LEU A 245 -3.33 12.10 -13.48
C LEU A 245 -4.25 13.30 -13.71
N GLN A 246 -3.77 14.36 -14.36
CA GLN A 246 -4.59 15.53 -14.71
C GLN A 246 -5.63 15.24 -15.80
N ALA A 247 -5.36 14.25 -16.66
CA ALA A 247 -6.28 13.82 -17.70
C ALA A 247 -7.46 12.97 -17.16
N ILE A 248 -7.42 12.54 -15.90
CA ILE A 248 -8.51 11.75 -15.30
C ILE A 248 -9.72 12.67 -15.04
N PRO A 249 -10.89 12.40 -15.66
CA PRO A 249 -12.08 13.22 -15.44
C PRO A 249 -12.55 13.18 -13.99
N GLU A 250 -13.11 14.28 -13.48
CA GLU A 250 -13.62 14.39 -12.10
C GLU A 250 -14.61 13.26 -11.77
N ARG A 251 -15.50 12.90 -12.70
CA ARG A 251 -16.43 11.77 -12.53
C ARG A 251 -15.71 10.46 -12.16
N LYS A 252 -14.60 10.15 -12.84
CA LYS A 252 -13.81 8.93 -12.53
C LYS A 252 -13.13 9.03 -11.17
N ILE A 253 -12.64 10.22 -10.80
CA ILE A 253 -12.07 10.48 -9.46
C ILE A 253 -13.14 10.22 -8.38
N ARG A 254 -14.35 10.74 -8.55
CA ARG A 254 -15.47 10.54 -7.60
C ARG A 254 -15.86 9.07 -7.46
N VAL A 255 -15.91 8.32 -8.56
CA VAL A 255 -16.17 6.86 -8.53
C VAL A 255 -15.08 6.13 -7.73
N LYS A 256 -13.80 6.43 -7.97
CA LYS A 256 -12.69 5.82 -7.21
C LYS A 256 -12.77 6.15 -5.71
N GLN A 257 -13.09 7.40 -5.36
CA GLN A 257 -13.30 7.82 -3.98
C GLN A 257 -14.48 7.12 -3.31
N ALA A 258 -15.58 6.91 -4.03
CA ALA A 258 -16.73 6.16 -3.51
C ALA A 258 -16.34 4.70 -3.22
N HIS A 259 -15.64 4.03 -4.15
CA HIS A 259 -15.13 2.68 -3.94
C HIS A 259 -14.18 2.59 -2.73
N LEU A 260 -13.25 3.54 -2.56
CA LEU A 260 -12.42 3.63 -1.35
C LEU A 260 -13.28 3.67 -0.07
N GLY A 261 -14.32 4.50 -0.05
CA GLY A 261 -15.25 4.61 1.08
C GLY A 261 -15.99 3.30 1.42
N HIS A 262 -16.15 2.40 0.45
CA HIS A 262 -16.77 1.09 0.63
C HIS A 262 -15.79 -0.01 1.06
N LEU A 263 -14.54 0.04 0.62
CA LEU A 263 -13.59 -1.08 0.80
C LEU A 263 -12.51 -0.84 1.85
N TRP A 264 -12.27 0.41 2.28
CA TRP A 264 -11.14 0.75 3.15
C TRP A 264 -11.00 -0.12 4.41
N HIS A 265 -12.11 -0.55 5.00
CA HIS A 265 -12.15 -1.43 6.16
C HIS A 265 -11.38 -2.76 5.95
N ARG A 266 -11.30 -3.26 4.71
CA ARG A 266 -10.52 -4.45 4.36
C ARG A 266 -9.00 -4.22 4.45
N TYR A 267 -8.52 -2.99 4.52
CA TYR A 267 -7.08 -2.68 4.58
C TYR A 267 -6.57 -2.37 6.00
N ARG A 268 -7.33 -2.75 7.04
CA ARG A 268 -6.96 -2.61 8.47
C ARG A 268 -7.28 -3.88 9.25
N TYR A 269 -6.69 -4.03 10.42
CA TYR A 269 -6.90 -5.18 11.33
C TYR A 269 -7.64 -4.76 12.61
N SER A 270 -8.65 -3.92 12.48
CA SER A 270 -9.34 -3.30 13.63
C SER A 270 -10.27 -4.23 14.41
N SER A 271 -10.58 -5.41 13.89
CA SER A 271 -11.40 -6.41 14.60
C SER A 271 -10.64 -7.09 15.75
N LEU A 272 -9.31 -7.01 15.75
CA LEU A 272 -8.48 -7.64 16.77
C LEU A 272 -8.69 -6.97 18.14
N PRO A 273 -8.68 -7.75 19.24
CA PRO A 273 -8.78 -7.22 20.61
C PRO A 273 -7.75 -6.11 20.86
N GLY A 274 -8.17 -5.05 21.54
CA GLY A 274 -7.36 -3.84 21.79
C GLY A 274 -7.43 -2.81 20.66
N LEU A 275 -7.26 -3.23 19.40
CA LEU A 275 -7.36 -2.33 18.25
C LEU A 275 -8.79 -1.89 17.98
N ALA A 276 -9.76 -2.77 18.23
CA ALA A 276 -11.18 -2.44 18.19
C ALA A 276 -11.49 -1.29 19.17
N SER A 277 -11.03 -1.42 20.42
CA SER A 277 -11.23 -0.41 21.47
C SER A 277 -10.56 0.92 21.11
N GLU A 278 -9.34 0.89 20.58
CA GLU A 278 -8.63 2.09 20.14
C GLU A 278 -9.36 2.80 18.98
N ALA A 279 -9.79 2.04 17.96
CA ALA A 279 -10.53 2.59 16.83
C ALA A 279 -11.87 3.21 17.28
N GLN A 280 -12.60 2.54 18.16
CA GLN A 280 -13.86 3.05 18.73
C GLN A 280 -13.64 4.32 19.57
N ALA A 281 -12.56 4.38 20.35
CA ALA A 281 -12.19 5.57 21.11
C ALA A 281 -11.89 6.76 20.18
N ILE A 282 -11.12 6.54 19.11
CA ILE A 282 -10.82 7.58 18.11
C ILE A 282 -12.11 8.05 17.42
N MET A 283 -12.95 7.12 16.97
CA MET A 283 -14.24 7.47 16.34
C MET A 283 -15.14 8.27 17.28
N SER A 284 -15.20 7.89 18.55
CA SER A 284 -15.99 8.59 19.57
C SER A 284 -15.45 10.00 19.83
N ALA A 285 -14.12 10.16 19.92
CA ALA A 285 -13.47 11.46 20.07
C ALA A 285 -13.66 12.38 18.84
N ASN A 286 -13.82 11.79 17.65
CA ASN A 286 -14.05 12.54 16.41
C ASN A 286 -15.52 12.96 16.23
N ARG A 287 -16.48 12.27 16.87
CA ARG A 287 -17.92 12.50 16.70
C ARG A 287 -18.37 13.95 17.00
N PRO A 288 -17.95 14.59 18.11
CA PRO A 288 -18.33 15.99 18.36
C PRO A 288 -17.79 16.97 17.30
N GLN A 289 -16.64 16.66 16.70
CA GLN A 289 -16.08 17.47 15.61
C GLN A 289 -16.88 17.32 14.31
N LEU A 290 -17.49 16.15 14.09
CA LEU A 290 -18.35 15.88 12.94
C LEU A 290 -19.70 16.59 13.04
N ASP A 291 -20.23 16.68 14.26
CA ASP A 291 -21.54 17.30 14.55
C ASP A 291 -21.44 18.83 14.69
N SER A 292 -20.23 19.38 14.80
CA SER A 292 -19.98 20.81 14.83
C SER A 292 -20.20 21.45 13.44
N PRO A 293 -20.75 22.67 13.36
CA PRO A 293 -20.80 23.41 12.10
C PRO A 293 -19.39 23.50 11.51
N PRO A 294 -19.22 23.40 10.17
CA PRO A 294 -17.91 23.56 9.57
C PRO A 294 -17.32 24.90 10.04
N PRO A 295 -16.02 24.96 10.39
CA PRO A 295 -15.42 26.19 10.88
C PRO A 295 -15.69 27.32 9.87
N PRO A 296 -16.05 28.53 10.35
CA PRO A 296 -16.22 29.68 9.48
C PRO A 296 -14.95 29.81 8.64
N LYS A 297 -15.09 30.03 7.32
CA LYS A 297 -13.99 30.05 6.34
C LYS A 297 -12.79 30.81 6.92
N HIS A 298 -11.84 30.10 7.54
CA HIS A 298 -10.65 30.75 8.06
C HIS A 298 -9.87 31.23 6.86
N GLN A 299 -9.53 32.52 6.90
CA GLN A 299 -8.58 33.12 5.98
C GLN A 299 -7.32 32.25 6.04
N ILE A 300 -7.07 31.57 4.93
CA ILE A 300 -5.86 30.78 4.68
C ILE A 300 -4.68 31.68 5.09
N PRO A 301 -3.80 31.25 6.01
CA PRO A 301 -2.58 31.99 6.31
C PRO A 301 -1.86 32.33 5.02
N THR A 302 -1.41 33.57 4.90
CA THR A 302 -0.93 34.25 3.68
C THR A 302 0.37 33.66 3.13
N HIS A 303 0.37 32.37 2.78
CA HIS A 303 1.45 31.68 2.07
C HIS A 303 0.95 30.91 0.84
N GLN A 304 -0.29 31.12 0.40
CA GLN A 304 -0.84 30.52 -0.83
C GLN A 304 -1.21 31.58 -1.87
N LYS A 305 -0.21 32.23 -2.47
CA LYS A 305 -0.29 32.62 -3.88
C LYS A 305 0.53 31.60 -4.64
N LEU A 306 -0.08 30.49 -5.09
CA LEU A 306 0.40 29.61 -6.19
C LEU A 306 -0.56 28.42 -6.38
N VAL A 307 -1.85 28.70 -6.61
CA VAL A 307 -2.83 27.69 -7.08
C VAL A 307 -3.63 28.30 -8.22
N SER A 308 -3.04 28.48 -9.40
CA SER A 308 -3.71 29.17 -10.53
C SER A 308 -3.78 28.39 -11.85
N THR A 309 -3.17 27.21 -11.97
CA THR A 309 -3.17 26.46 -13.23
C THR A 309 -4.07 25.23 -13.19
N TRP A 310 -4.05 24.41 -12.13
CA TRP A 310 -4.89 23.21 -12.05
C TRP A 310 -6.38 23.52 -11.87
N ARG A 311 -6.72 24.53 -11.06
CA ARG A 311 -8.13 24.99 -10.91
C ARG A 311 -8.72 25.55 -12.21
N ARG A 312 -7.90 26.03 -13.14
CA ARG A 312 -8.34 26.67 -14.38
C ARG A 312 -8.88 25.67 -15.41
N ARG A 313 -8.36 24.45 -15.47
CA ARG A 313 -8.87 23.42 -16.42
C ARG A 313 -10.18 22.77 -15.97
N LEU A 314 -10.49 22.78 -14.67
CA LEU A 314 -11.79 22.34 -14.14
C LEU A 314 -12.90 23.39 -14.37
N ALA A 315 -12.55 24.59 -14.84
CA ALA A 315 -13.46 25.70 -15.08
C ALA A 315 -14.13 25.68 -16.45
N ASP A 316 -13.65 24.86 -17.39
CA ASP A 316 -14.04 24.93 -18.80
C ASP A 316 -15.24 24.01 -19.18
N GLU A 317 -15.95 23.43 -18.19
CA GLU A 317 -17.30 22.88 -18.44
C GLU A 317 -18.38 23.96 -18.21
N PRO A 318 -19.37 24.10 -19.11
CA PRO A 318 -20.36 25.15 -19.02
C PRO A 318 -21.32 24.89 -17.84
N SER A 319 -21.33 25.85 -16.91
CA SER A 319 -22.27 26.07 -15.79
C SER A 319 -22.00 25.38 -14.43
N HIS A 320 -21.07 25.94 -13.64
CA HIS A 320 -21.26 26.34 -12.23
C HIS A 320 -19.90 26.71 -11.61
N ASP A 321 -19.72 28.00 -11.31
CA ASP A 321 -18.69 28.61 -10.43
C ASP A 321 -17.45 27.74 -10.08
N PRO A 322 -16.33 27.89 -10.80
CA PRO A 322 -15.09 27.12 -10.61
C PRO A 322 -14.39 27.35 -9.26
N SER A 323 -14.79 28.39 -8.51
CA SER A 323 -14.21 28.71 -7.21
C SER A 323 -14.79 27.88 -6.06
N LYS A 324 -15.83 27.06 -6.32
CA LYS A 324 -16.66 26.42 -5.28
C LYS A 324 -16.65 24.88 -5.23
N ARG A 325 -16.07 24.14 -6.17
CA ARG A 325 -16.11 22.66 -6.15
C ARG A 325 -14.97 22.08 -5.31
N GLN A 326 -15.25 21.88 -4.01
CA GLN A 326 -14.33 21.21 -3.09
C GLN A 326 -14.47 19.69 -3.23
N LEU A 327 -13.37 19.00 -3.61
CA LEU A 327 -13.30 17.54 -3.62
C LEU A 327 -13.15 17.04 -2.18
N TYR A 328 -14.27 16.64 -1.57
CA TYR A 328 -14.31 15.88 -0.32
C TYR A 328 -14.43 14.38 -0.59
N LEU A 329 -13.94 13.55 0.33
CA LEU A 329 -14.23 12.12 0.30
C LEU A 329 -15.74 11.94 0.55
N PRO A 330 -16.47 11.17 -0.29
CA PRO A 330 -17.85 10.77 0.00
C PRO A 330 -17.88 10.06 1.36
N ARG A 331 -18.94 10.26 2.15
CA ARG A 331 -19.02 9.64 3.49
C ARG A 331 -18.85 8.11 3.38
N PRO A 332 -18.07 7.47 4.26
CA PRO A 332 -17.75 6.05 4.17
C PRO A 332 -18.96 5.16 4.49
N PHE A 333 -18.82 3.88 4.15
CA PHE A 333 -19.68 2.74 4.51
C PHE A 333 -20.44 2.91 5.83
N LYS A 334 -21.76 2.71 5.80
CA LYS A 334 -22.67 2.83 6.97
C LYS A 334 -22.68 1.60 7.89
N GLY A 335 -21.97 0.51 7.57
CA GLY A 335 -21.93 -0.69 8.42
C GLY A 335 -20.87 -0.61 9.51
N ASP A 336 -20.87 -1.59 10.43
CA ASP A 336 -19.87 -1.70 11.49
C ASP A 336 -18.51 -2.02 10.86
N PRO A 337 -17.55 -1.08 10.89
CA PRO A 337 -16.29 -1.29 10.21
C PRO A 337 -15.42 -2.33 10.95
N ALA A 338 -15.79 -2.78 12.16
CA ALA A 338 -15.08 -3.80 12.93
C ALA A 338 -15.40 -5.26 12.52
N VAL A 339 -16.38 -5.50 11.64
CA VAL A 339 -16.89 -6.85 11.35
C VAL A 339 -16.32 -7.47 10.06
N ASP A 340 -15.79 -6.67 9.13
CA ASP A 340 -15.30 -7.15 7.83
C ASP A 340 -13.99 -6.46 7.42
N ASP A 341 -12.93 -6.78 8.16
CA ASP A 341 -11.62 -6.15 8.00
C ASP A 341 -10.63 -7.03 7.22
N ALA A 342 -9.34 -6.69 7.25
CA ALA A 342 -8.29 -7.47 6.59
C ALA A 342 -8.25 -8.93 7.10
N PHE A 343 -8.40 -9.13 8.42
CA PHE A 343 -8.38 -10.47 9.00
C PHE A 343 -9.57 -11.30 8.52
N ALA A 344 -10.78 -10.74 8.58
CA ALA A 344 -11.98 -11.41 8.06
C ALA A 344 -11.84 -11.75 6.56
N THR A 345 -11.28 -10.84 5.76
CA THR A 345 -11.02 -11.05 4.33
C THR A 345 -10.05 -12.22 4.10
N ILE A 346 -8.96 -12.29 4.87
CA ILE A 346 -7.96 -13.37 4.77
C ILE A 346 -8.58 -14.72 5.16
N ILE A 347 -9.34 -14.78 6.25
CA ILE A 347 -9.98 -16.02 6.70
C ILE A 347 -11.03 -16.52 5.70
N GLN A 348 -11.86 -15.62 5.14
CA GLN A 348 -12.82 -15.98 4.09
C GLN A 348 -12.10 -16.53 2.85
N TRP A 349 -11.00 -15.89 2.44
CA TRP A 349 -10.19 -16.38 1.33
C TRP A 349 -9.60 -17.76 1.64
N LEU A 350 -8.95 -17.95 2.78
CA LEU A 350 -8.40 -19.25 3.20
C LEU A 350 -9.47 -20.35 3.23
N TYR A 351 -10.66 -20.04 3.73
CA TYR A 351 -11.79 -20.96 3.72
C TYR A 351 -12.18 -21.38 2.30
N SER A 352 -12.22 -20.42 1.36
CA SER A 352 -12.46 -20.70 -0.06
C SER A 352 -11.39 -21.58 -0.71
N ARG A 353 -10.19 -21.66 -0.12
CA ARG A 353 -9.07 -22.47 -0.61
C ARG A 353 -9.12 -23.93 -0.17
N ILE A 354 -9.92 -24.29 0.82
CA ILE A 354 -10.00 -25.67 1.36
C ILE A 354 -10.19 -26.75 0.28
N PRO A 355 -11.02 -26.58 -0.77
CA PRO A 355 -11.16 -27.60 -1.82
C PRO A 355 -9.88 -27.84 -2.64
N PHE A 356 -8.99 -26.85 -2.72
CA PHE A 356 -7.74 -26.93 -3.50
C PHE A 356 -6.56 -27.49 -2.69
N THR A 357 -6.70 -27.56 -1.36
CA THR A 357 -5.65 -28.04 -0.46
C THR A 357 -5.86 -29.48 0.03
N ARG A 358 -7.03 -30.08 -0.26
CA ARG A 358 -7.39 -31.46 0.07
C ARG A 358 -6.85 -32.51 -0.90
#